data_AF-A0A1V3J5Y8-F1
#
_entry.id   AF-A0A1V3J5Y8-F1
#
_cell.length_a   1.000
_cell.length_b   1.000
_cell.length_c   1.000
_cell.angle_alpha   90.00
_cell.angle_beta   90.00
_cell.angle_gamma   90.00
#
_symmetry.space_group_name_H-M   'P 1'
#
loop_
_entity.id
_entity.type
_entity.pdbx_description
1 polymer ?
#
loop_
_entity_poly.entity_id
_entity_poly.type
_entity_poly.pdbx_seq_one_letter_code
_entity_poly.pdbx_strand_id
1 'polypeptide(L)'
;MRILNSEQLHSQISSSHRLINLTSSLRHCLDTSTVFGNNFDFISQEYFFNEILGRLIETLSMDSSRRQNVILKNIRIKYGNYNHSKEDYIYETLCDNYFFKNTKKYISKEEIKNISKKAIKEQGVIYLVMPILSRKPLSPVKNKGNCPDLGEIYTLLKCFNLAKMLSKISGEQCCFLY
;
A
#
# COMPACT_ATOMS: atom_id res chain seq x y z
N MET A 1 30.01 5.87 -18.76
CA MET A 1 29.29 6.76 -17.82
C MET A 1 28.61 7.85 -18.63
N ARG A 2 27.27 7.99 -18.56
CA ARG A 2 26.59 9.12 -19.22
C ARG A 2 26.81 10.38 -18.38
N ILE A 3 27.44 11.38 -18.98
CA ILE A 3 27.63 12.71 -18.39
C ILE A 3 26.26 13.40 -18.42
N LEU A 4 25.73 13.70 -17.24
CA LEU A 4 24.45 14.41 -17.07
C LEU A 4 24.61 15.85 -17.55
N ASN A 5 23.61 16.38 -18.25
CA ASN A 5 23.67 17.76 -18.74
C ASN A 5 23.38 18.77 -17.61
N SER A 6 23.69 20.05 -17.87
CA SER A 6 23.59 21.14 -16.90
C SER A 6 22.18 21.29 -16.31
N GLU A 7 21.12 21.08 -17.09
CA GLU A 7 19.73 21.10 -16.61
C GLU A 7 19.39 19.92 -15.69
N GLN A 8 19.91 18.72 -15.97
CA GLN A 8 19.75 17.55 -15.11
C GLN A 8 20.47 17.73 -13.76
N LEU A 9 21.68 18.32 -13.78
CA LEU A 9 22.39 18.76 -12.57
C LEU A 9 21.60 19.82 -11.79
N HIS A 10 21.00 20.79 -12.48
CA HIS A 10 20.20 21.85 -11.86
C HIS A 10 18.89 21.31 -11.23
N SER A 11 18.26 20.30 -11.83
CA SER A 11 17.02 19.70 -11.30
C SER A 11 17.22 18.85 -10.03
N GLN A 12 18.36 18.16 -9.91
CA GLN A 12 18.72 17.41 -8.69
C GLN A 12 19.13 18.33 -7.54
N ILE A 13 19.85 19.41 -7.86
CA ILE A 13 20.36 20.37 -6.87
C ILE A 13 19.25 21.33 -6.41
N SER A 14 18.36 21.77 -7.30
CA SER A 14 17.31 22.75 -6.96
C SER A 14 16.18 22.16 -6.11
N SER A 15 15.79 20.91 -6.30
CA SER A 15 14.75 20.28 -5.49
C SER A 15 15.24 20.02 -4.07
N SER A 16 16.46 19.51 -3.92
CA SER A 16 17.07 19.20 -2.61
C SER A 16 17.40 20.46 -1.81
N HIS A 17 18.03 21.47 -2.42
CA HIS A 17 18.34 22.72 -1.71
C HIS A 17 17.11 23.57 -1.42
N ARG A 18 16.10 23.55 -2.30
CA ARG A 18 14.81 24.21 -2.02
C ARG A 18 14.06 23.49 -0.90
N LEU A 19 14.12 22.15 -0.83
CA LEU A 19 13.60 21.39 0.30
C LEU A 19 14.36 21.72 1.58
N ILE A 20 15.70 21.76 1.53
CA ILE A 20 16.56 22.11 2.67
C ILE A 20 16.23 23.51 3.18
N ASN A 21 16.09 24.50 2.29
CA ASN A 21 15.71 25.87 2.65
C ASN A 21 14.26 25.99 3.14
N LEU A 22 13.33 25.19 2.60
CA LEU A 22 11.97 25.08 3.15
C LEU A 22 11.99 24.44 4.54
N THR A 23 12.75 23.38 4.74
CA THR A 23 12.86 22.68 6.04
C THR A 23 13.65 23.49 7.06
N SER A 24 14.61 24.32 6.64
CA SER A 24 15.37 25.20 7.54
C SER A 24 14.57 26.43 7.97
N SER A 25 13.57 26.84 7.17
CA SER A 25 12.64 27.93 7.51
C SER A 25 11.38 27.43 8.24
N LEU A 26 11.08 26.13 8.16
CA LEU A 26 10.08 25.49 9.00
C LEU A 26 10.61 25.36 10.44
N ARG A 27 10.00 26.11 11.36
CA ARG A 27 10.18 26.10 12.83
C ARG A 27 9.97 24.73 13.51
N HIS A 28 9.94 23.63 12.77
CA HIS A 28 9.76 22.29 13.29
C HIS A 28 11.13 21.65 13.47
N CYS A 29 11.79 21.92 14.61
CA CYS A 29 12.79 20.98 15.09
C CYS A 29 12.09 19.64 15.26
N LEU A 30 12.50 18.64 14.48
CA LEU A 30 12.19 17.26 14.79
C LEU A 30 12.76 17.03 16.19
N ASP A 31 11.92 16.60 17.11
CA ASP A 31 12.34 16.36 18.47
C ASP A 31 13.14 15.06 18.50
N THR A 32 14.42 15.18 18.20
CA THR A 32 15.38 14.09 18.06
C THR A 32 16.05 13.72 19.37
N SER A 33 15.71 14.42 20.45
CA SER A 33 16.35 14.27 21.76
C SER A 33 15.96 12.97 22.47
N THR A 34 14.80 12.39 22.14
CA THR A 34 14.30 11.12 22.67
C THR A 34 13.61 10.32 21.55
N VAL A 35 13.39 9.00 21.75
CA VAL A 35 12.82 8.08 20.74
C VAL A 35 11.46 8.54 20.19
N PHE A 36 10.70 9.30 20.99
CA PHE A 36 9.36 9.79 20.65
C PHE A 36 9.25 11.33 20.64
N GLY A 37 10.34 12.05 20.92
CA GLY A 37 10.32 13.48 21.25
C GLY A 37 9.88 13.76 22.69
N ASN A 38 9.82 15.02 23.10
CA ASN A 38 9.31 15.47 24.41
C ASN A 38 7.83 15.87 24.36
N ASN A 39 7.24 15.94 23.17
CA ASN A 39 5.86 16.35 22.93
C ASN A 39 5.02 15.18 22.39
N PHE A 40 4.72 14.19 23.23
CA PHE A 40 3.82 13.10 22.89
C PHE A 40 2.92 12.77 24.08
N ASP A 41 1.71 12.28 23.80
CA ASP A 41 0.83 11.67 24.79
C ASP A 41 0.76 10.17 24.52
N PHE A 42 0.99 9.36 25.55
CA PHE A 42 0.78 7.92 25.46
C PHE A 42 -0.72 7.62 25.51
N ILE A 43 -1.17 6.78 24.58
CA ILE A 43 -2.48 6.14 24.66
C ILE A 43 -2.31 4.67 25.08
N SER A 44 -3.29 4.13 25.79
CA SER A 44 -3.29 2.71 26.11
C SER A 44 -3.49 1.87 24.85
N GLN A 45 -2.94 0.65 24.85
CA GLN A 45 -3.17 -0.31 23.77
C GLN A 45 -4.65 -0.63 23.61
N GLU A 46 -5.38 -0.76 24.72
CA GLU A 46 -6.82 -1.01 24.73
C GLU A 46 -7.59 0.11 24.03
N TYR A 47 -7.28 1.37 24.33
CA TYR A 47 -7.89 2.52 23.65
C TYR A 47 -7.58 2.49 22.15
N PHE A 48 -6.34 2.18 21.77
CA PHE A 48 -5.97 2.06 20.36
C PHE A 48 -6.78 0.97 19.65
N PHE A 49 -6.88 -0.24 20.21
CA PHE A 49 -7.61 -1.34 19.58
C PHE A 49 -9.11 -1.08 19.51
N ASN A 50 -9.71 -0.62 20.60
CA ASN A 50 -11.16 -0.50 20.70
C ASN A 50 -11.69 0.77 20.00
N GLU A 51 -11.05 1.92 20.20
CA GLU A 51 -11.57 3.19 19.67
C GLU A 51 -10.97 3.56 18.32
N ILE A 52 -9.68 3.31 18.10
CA ILE A 52 -9.00 3.76 16.88
C ILE A 52 -9.08 2.69 15.79
N LEU A 53 -8.59 1.48 16.06
CA LEU A 53 -8.53 0.41 15.07
C LEU A 53 -9.94 -0.06 14.66
N GLY A 54 -10.86 -0.18 15.61
CA GLY A 54 -12.27 -0.50 15.33
C GLY A 54 -12.89 0.45 14.29
N ARG A 55 -12.82 1.76 14.54
CA ARG A 55 -13.33 2.79 13.61
C ARG A 55 -12.65 2.78 12.26
N LEU A 56 -11.34 2.51 12.22
CA LEU A 56 -10.60 2.34 10.97
C LEU A 56 -11.15 1.16 10.17
N ILE A 57 -11.37 0.00 10.80
CA ILE A 57 -11.92 -1.20 10.13
C ILE A 57 -13.34 -0.95 9.59
N GLU A 58 -14.18 -0.25 10.34
CA GLU A 58 -15.54 0.12 9.92
C GLU A 58 -15.52 1.03 8.68
N THR A 59 -14.69 2.09 8.73
CA THR A 59 -14.52 3.03 7.63
C THR A 59 -14.05 2.31 6.36
N LEU A 60 -13.06 1.42 6.51
CA LEU A 60 -12.54 0.61 5.40
C LEU A 60 -13.58 -0.34 4.83
N SER A 61 -14.49 -0.86 5.65
CA SER A 61 -15.54 -1.76 5.19
C SER A 61 -16.57 -1.04 4.30
N MET A 62 -16.92 0.21 4.64
CA MET A 62 -17.76 1.05 3.77
C MET A 62 -17.09 1.35 2.42
N ASP A 63 -15.81 1.73 2.46
CA ASP A 63 -15.03 1.99 1.25
C ASP A 63 -14.84 0.73 0.37
N SER A 64 -14.71 -0.44 1.00
CA SER A 64 -14.57 -1.71 0.32
C SER A 64 -15.76 -2.00 -0.60
N SER A 65 -17.00 -1.85 -0.12
CA SER A 65 -18.20 -2.11 -0.94
C SER A 65 -18.25 -1.22 -2.18
N ARG A 66 -17.93 0.07 -2.02
CA ARG A 66 -17.84 1.02 -3.14
C ARG A 66 -16.75 0.60 -4.13
N ARG A 67 -15.57 0.21 -3.63
CA ARG A 67 -14.47 -0.22 -4.49
C ARG A 67 -14.78 -1.51 -5.23
N GLN A 68 -15.43 -2.47 -4.58
CA GLN A 68 -15.87 -3.72 -5.20
C GLN A 68 -16.75 -3.45 -6.43
N ASN A 69 -17.73 -2.55 -6.30
CA ASN A 69 -18.58 -2.16 -7.44
C ASN A 69 -17.79 -1.54 -8.59
N VAL A 70 -16.77 -0.73 -8.28
CA VAL A 70 -15.88 -0.14 -9.30
C VAL A 70 -15.08 -1.23 -10.02
N ILE A 71 -14.51 -2.19 -9.29
CA ILE A 71 -13.76 -3.31 -9.89
C ILE A 71 -14.66 -4.15 -10.80
N LEU A 72 -15.85 -4.55 -10.30
CA LEU A 72 -16.81 -5.33 -11.08
C LEU A 72 -17.28 -4.58 -12.34
N LYS A 73 -17.51 -3.26 -12.23
CA LYS A 73 -17.84 -2.42 -13.40
C LYS A 73 -16.69 -2.41 -14.42
N ASN A 74 -15.44 -2.26 -13.96
CA ASN A 74 -14.27 -2.26 -14.84
C ASN A 74 -14.09 -3.60 -15.56
N ILE A 75 -14.33 -4.72 -14.87
CA ILE A 75 -14.31 -6.06 -15.44
C ILE A 75 -15.34 -6.19 -16.57
N ARG A 76 -16.59 -5.78 -16.30
CA ARG A 76 -17.66 -5.80 -17.32
C ARG A 76 -17.32 -4.94 -18.54
N ILE A 77 -16.76 -3.73 -18.32
CA ILE A 77 -16.37 -2.83 -19.41
C ILE A 77 -15.24 -3.44 -20.26
N LYS A 78 -14.24 -4.06 -19.63
CA LYS A 78 -13.07 -4.61 -20.34
C LYS A 78 -13.33 -5.93 -21.03
N TYR A 79 -14.18 -6.78 -20.45
CA TYR A 79 -14.34 -8.17 -20.86
C TYR A 79 -15.75 -8.52 -21.35
N GLY A 80 -16.68 -7.57 -21.35
CA GLY A 80 -18.08 -7.80 -21.75
C GLY A 80 -18.91 -8.49 -20.65
N ASN A 81 -20.07 -9.02 -21.04
CA ASN A 81 -21.05 -9.61 -20.11
C ASN A 81 -20.89 -11.13 -19.87
N TYR A 82 -19.96 -11.81 -20.55
CA TYR A 82 -19.89 -13.29 -20.53
C TYR A 82 -18.48 -13.82 -20.24
N ASN A 83 -18.42 -14.87 -19.41
CA ASN A 83 -17.27 -15.70 -19.06
C ASN A 83 -16.05 -15.00 -18.43
N HIS A 84 -16.24 -14.42 -17.24
CA HIS A 84 -15.12 -14.00 -16.39
C HIS A 84 -14.60 -15.18 -15.58
N SER A 85 -13.31 -15.49 -15.73
CA SER A 85 -12.64 -16.46 -14.88
C SER A 85 -12.32 -15.87 -13.51
N LYS A 86 -12.18 -16.70 -12.46
CA LYS A 86 -11.74 -16.24 -11.12
C LYS A 86 -10.43 -15.46 -11.21
N GLU A 87 -9.57 -15.86 -12.14
CA GLU A 87 -8.28 -15.26 -12.41
C GLU A 87 -8.38 -13.87 -13.07
N ASP A 88 -9.45 -13.58 -13.83
CA ASP A 88 -9.72 -12.22 -14.32
C ASP A 88 -10.05 -11.28 -13.17
N TYR A 89 -10.86 -11.74 -12.21
CA TYR A 89 -11.19 -10.99 -11.00
C TYR A 89 -9.94 -10.70 -10.16
N ILE A 90 -9.07 -11.70 -10.00
CA ILE A 90 -7.81 -11.56 -9.27
C ILE A 90 -6.90 -10.54 -9.96
N TYR A 91 -6.71 -10.67 -11.28
CA TYR A 91 -5.89 -9.74 -12.05
C TYR A 91 -6.37 -8.29 -11.95
N GLU A 92 -7.66 -8.04 -12.15
CA GLU A 92 -8.19 -6.68 -12.10
C GLU A 92 -8.13 -6.08 -10.71
N THR A 93 -8.32 -6.89 -9.67
CA THR A 93 -8.17 -6.44 -8.28
C THR A 93 -6.71 -6.12 -7.94
N LEU A 94 -5.76 -6.95 -8.40
CA LEU A 94 -4.33 -6.68 -8.21
C LEU A 94 -3.87 -5.45 -8.98
N CYS A 95 -4.40 -5.21 -10.18
CA CYS A 95 -4.05 -4.03 -10.99
C CYS A 95 -4.81 -2.76 -10.59
N ASP A 96 -5.53 -2.78 -9.47
CA ASP A 96 -6.29 -1.66 -8.97
C ASP A 96 -5.39 -0.67 -8.20
N ASN A 97 -5.19 0.52 -8.79
CA ASN A 97 -4.37 1.59 -8.24
C ASN A 97 -4.85 2.16 -6.89
N TYR A 98 -6.05 1.81 -6.43
CA TYR A 98 -6.53 2.18 -5.10
C TYR A 98 -5.65 1.57 -3.99
N PHE A 99 -5.25 0.31 -4.15
CA PHE A 99 -4.43 -0.38 -3.15
C PHE A 99 -2.96 0.03 -3.30
N PHE A 100 -2.36 -0.35 -4.43
CA PHE A 100 -0.96 -0.10 -4.74
C PHE A 100 -0.84 0.34 -6.18
N LYS A 101 0.11 1.26 -6.45
CA LYS A 101 0.41 1.69 -7.82
C LYS A 101 1.14 0.57 -8.54
N ASN A 102 0.39 -0.33 -9.16
CA ASN A 102 0.94 -1.46 -9.88
C ASN A 102 1.14 -1.08 -11.34
N THR A 103 2.37 -1.23 -11.82
CA THR A 103 2.66 -1.05 -13.24
C THR A 103 2.56 -2.39 -13.95
N LYS A 104 1.70 -2.46 -14.97
CA LYS A 104 1.54 -3.61 -15.88
C LYS A 104 2.83 -4.02 -16.61
N LYS A 105 3.91 -3.27 -16.44
CA LYS A 105 5.24 -3.52 -17.01
C LYS A 105 5.95 -4.72 -16.37
N TYR A 106 5.65 -5.05 -15.11
CA TYR A 106 6.42 -6.06 -14.37
C TYR A 106 5.84 -7.47 -14.46
N ILE A 107 4.53 -7.60 -14.70
CA ILE A 107 3.88 -8.91 -14.82
C ILE A 107 2.71 -8.80 -15.79
N SER A 108 2.62 -9.75 -16.70
CA SER A 108 1.55 -9.84 -17.66
C SER A 108 0.27 -10.40 -17.04
N LYS A 109 -0.85 -10.18 -17.73
CA LYS A 109 -2.14 -10.75 -17.33
C LYS A 109 -2.10 -12.27 -17.32
N GLU A 110 -1.52 -12.89 -18.34
CA GLU A 110 -1.44 -14.35 -18.48
C GLU A 110 -0.61 -14.98 -17.36
N GLU A 111 0.49 -14.35 -16.97
CA GLU A 111 1.31 -14.79 -15.84
C GLU A 111 0.53 -14.74 -14.52
N ILE A 112 -0.18 -13.63 -14.24
CA ILE A 112 -1.04 -13.55 -13.04
C ILE A 112 -2.10 -14.65 -13.07
N LYS A 113 -2.73 -14.90 -14.22
CA LYS A 113 -3.73 -15.96 -14.34
C LYS A 113 -3.14 -17.33 -14.05
N ASN A 114 -1.99 -17.65 -14.63
CA ASN A 114 -1.33 -18.95 -14.45
C ASN A 114 -0.89 -19.16 -13.00
N ILE A 115 -0.29 -18.15 -12.37
CA ILE A 115 0.13 -18.21 -10.97
C ILE A 115 -1.08 -18.38 -10.05
N SER A 116 -2.14 -17.60 -10.27
CA SER A 116 -3.36 -17.66 -9.47
C SER A 116 -4.04 -19.02 -9.58
N LYS A 117 -4.18 -19.54 -10.79
CA LYS A 117 -4.76 -20.87 -11.05
C LYS A 117 -3.97 -21.97 -10.35
N LYS A 118 -2.64 -21.89 -10.39
CA LYS A 118 -1.76 -22.84 -9.70
C LYS A 118 -1.93 -22.77 -8.18
N ALA A 119 -1.91 -21.57 -7.60
CA ALA A 119 -2.08 -21.35 -6.17
C ALA A 119 -3.43 -21.91 -5.66
N ILE A 120 -4.52 -21.62 -6.38
CA ILE A 120 -5.86 -22.13 -6.05
C ILE A 120 -5.88 -23.66 -6.10
N LYS A 121 -5.33 -24.26 -7.16
CA LYS A 121 -5.33 -25.72 -7.34
C LYS A 121 -4.50 -26.45 -6.27
N GLU A 122 -3.37 -25.90 -5.86
CA GLU A 122 -2.42 -26.58 -4.99
C GLU A 122 -2.71 -26.37 -3.50
N GLN A 123 -3.19 -25.18 -3.11
CA GLN A 123 -3.30 -24.80 -1.70
C GLN A 123 -4.71 -24.40 -1.28
N GLY A 124 -5.64 -24.16 -2.22
CA GLY A 124 -6.98 -23.64 -1.92
C GLY A 124 -6.98 -22.24 -1.30
N VAL A 125 -5.80 -21.60 -1.23
CA VAL A 125 -5.59 -20.27 -0.63
C VAL A 125 -4.60 -19.51 -1.53
N ILE A 126 -4.88 -18.23 -1.75
CA ILE A 126 -3.98 -17.31 -2.44
C ILE A 126 -3.13 -16.60 -1.38
N TYR A 127 -1.85 -16.89 -1.36
CA TYR A 127 -0.89 -16.19 -0.53
C TYR A 127 -0.27 -15.01 -1.27
N LEU A 128 -0.46 -13.82 -0.72
CA LEU A 128 0.20 -12.60 -1.18
C LEU A 128 1.49 -12.41 -0.39
N VAL A 129 2.58 -12.17 -1.11
CA VAL A 129 3.88 -11.85 -0.51
C VAL A 129 4.22 -10.42 -0.86
N MET A 130 4.52 -9.61 0.14
CA MET A 130 4.95 -8.23 -0.07
C MET A 130 6.14 -7.94 0.83
N PRO A 131 7.37 -8.02 0.31
CA PRO A 131 8.59 -7.87 1.10
C PRO A 131 8.87 -6.39 1.39
N ILE A 132 8.00 -5.77 2.19
CA ILE A 132 8.13 -4.39 2.66
C ILE A 132 7.98 -4.34 4.19
N LEU A 133 8.16 -3.15 4.77
CA LEU A 133 8.15 -2.91 6.23
C LEU A 133 9.35 -3.49 6.99
N SER A 134 10.48 -3.78 6.32
CA SER A 134 11.68 -4.31 6.98
C SER A 134 12.33 -3.34 7.97
N ARG A 135 12.47 -2.07 7.57
CA ARG A 135 12.97 -0.99 8.42
C ARG A 135 12.61 0.39 7.87
N LYS A 136 12.51 1.37 8.75
CA LYS A 136 12.46 2.78 8.33
C LYS A 136 13.81 3.24 7.78
N PRO A 137 13.81 4.12 6.76
CA PRO A 137 15.02 4.83 6.35
C PRO A 137 15.60 5.64 7.53
N LEU A 138 16.92 5.59 7.72
CA LEU A 138 17.61 6.30 8.81
C LEU A 138 17.62 7.84 8.65
N SER A 139 16.99 8.38 7.61
CA SER A 139 17.02 9.81 7.33
C SER A 139 16.04 10.56 8.23
N PRO A 140 16.51 11.49 9.09
CA PRO A 140 15.63 12.27 9.97
C PRO A 140 14.71 13.20 9.18
N VAL A 141 15.11 13.62 7.98
CA VAL A 141 14.26 14.42 7.07
C VAL A 141 13.06 13.61 6.57
N LYS A 142 13.17 12.27 6.51
CA LYS A 142 12.14 11.39 5.95
C LYS A 142 11.28 10.70 7.00
N ASN A 143 11.79 10.53 8.22
CA ASN A 143 11.12 9.79 9.28
C ASN A 143 11.30 10.48 10.63
N LYS A 144 10.24 10.46 11.45
CA LYS A 144 10.25 11.00 12.81
C LYS A 144 10.87 10.07 13.86
N GLY A 145 11.40 8.91 13.45
CA GLY A 145 11.99 7.92 14.35
C GLY A 145 12.08 6.54 13.70
N ASN A 146 12.51 5.55 14.49
CA ASN A 146 12.67 4.17 14.04
C ASN A 146 11.40 3.33 14.23
N CYS A 147 10.45 3.81 15.04
CA CYS A 147 9.19 3.12 15.31
C CYS A 147 8.22 3.25 14.12
N PRO A 148 7.37 2.23 13.85
CA PRO A 148 6.24 2.36 12.94
C PRO A 148 5.35 3.55 13.31
N ASP A 149 4.85 4.25 12.30
CA ASP A 149 3.91 5.36 12.43
C ASP A 149 2.65 5.09 11.59
N LEU A 150 1.85 6.13 11.37
CA LEU A 150 0.62 6.05 10.59
C LEU A 150 0.85 5.51 9.17
N GLY A 151 2.03 5.70 8.57
CA GLY A 151 2.37 5.17 7.26
C GLY A 151 2.42 3.64 7.23
N GLU A 152 3.05 3.02 8.23
CA GLU A 152 3.07 1.56 8.39
C GLU A 152 1.67 1.01 8.71
N ILE A 153 0.95 1.66 9.64
CA ILE A 153 -0.43 1.27 9.99
C ILE A 153 -1.32 1.30 8.74
N TYR A 154 -1.28 2.40 7.97
CA TYR A 154 -2.05 2.53 6.74
C TYR A 154 -1.66 1.51 5.67
N THR A 155 -0.37 1.16 5.59
CA THR A 155 0.11 0.12 4.69
C THR A 155 -0.48 -1.25 5.05
N LEU A 156 -0.46 -1.62 6.33
CA LEU A 156 -1.07 -2.87 6.81
C LEU A 156 -2.59 -2.91 6.56
N LEU A 157 -3.28 -1.80 6.78
CA LEU A 157 -4.71 -1.67 6.47
C LEU A 157 -5.00 -1.86 4.98
N LYS A 158 -4.13 -1.33 4.10
CA LYS A 158 -4.23 -1.57 2.65
C LYS A 158 -4.02 -3.03 2.27
N CYS A 159 -3.06 -3.72 2.90
CA CYS A 159 -2.85 -5.16 2.71
C CYS A 159 -4.10 -5.94 3.11
N PHE A 160 -4.60 -5.69 4.31
CA PHE A 160 -5.82 -6.32 4.81
C PHE A 160 -6.99 -6.11 3.84
N ASN A 161 -7.20 -4.88 3.38
CA ASN A 161 -8.27 -4.58 2.43
C ASN A 161 -8.09 -5.27 1.08
N LEU A 162 -6.87 -5.33 0.55
CA LEU A 162 -6.59 -6.01 -0.71
C LEU A 162 -6.90 -7.51 -0.59
N ALA A 163 -6.43 -8.17 0.46
CA ALA A 163 -6.69 -9.58 0.70
C ALA A 163 -8.19 -9.87 0.90
N LYS A 164 -8.88 -9.02 1.68
CA LYS A 164 -10.34 -9.08 1.87
C LYS A 164 -11.09 -8.87 0.54
N MET A 165 -10.64 -7.94 -0.29
CA MET A 165 -11.25 -7.66 -1.61
C MET A 165 -11.07 -8.83 -2.56
N LEU A 166 -9.85 -9.35 -2.67
CA LEU A 166 -9.56 -10.53 -3.48
C LEU A 166 -10.41 -11.71 -3.04
N SER A 167 -10.53 -11.93 -1.72
CA SER A 167 -11.33 -13.04 -1.22
C SER A 167 -12.80 -12.91 -1.60
N LYS A 168 -13.37 -11.70 -1.46
CA LYS A 168 -14.77 -11.44 -1.79
C LYS A 168 -15.08 -11.54 -3.29
N ILE A 169 -14.20 -11.03 -4.14
CA ILE A 169 -14.47 -10.95 -5.58
C ILE A 169 -14.15 -12.29 -6.28
N SER A 170 -13.04 -12.95 -5.91
CA SER A 170 -12.64 -14.22 -6.54
C SER A 170 -13.37 -15.44 -5.96
N GLY A 171 -13.88 -15.32 -4.73
CA GLY A 171 -14.46 -16.45 -3.98
C GLY A 171 -13.42 -17.39 -3.36
N GLU A 172 -12.13 -17.06 -3.44
CA GLU A 172 -11.02 -17.86 -2.92
C GLU A 172 -10.45 -17.22 -1.66
N GLN A 173 -10.05 -18.01 -0.67
CA GLN A 173 -9.41 -17.43 0.52
C GLN A 173 -8.09 -16.76 0.14
N CYS A 174 -7.88 -15.52 0.59
CA CYS A 174 -6.66 -14.77 0.31
C CYS A 174 -6.09 -14.14 1.58
N CYS A 175 -4.79 -14.26 1.79
CA CYS A 175 -4.09 -13.68 2.94
C CYS A 175 -2.66 -13.25 2.57
N PHE A 176 -2.09 -12.34 3.37
CA PHE A 176 -0.68 -11.98 3.26
C PHE A 176 0.17 -12.97 4.09
N LEU A 177 1.24 -13.48 3.50
CA LEU A 177 2.30 -14.14 4.26
C LEU A 177 3.18 -13.08 4.92
N TYR A 178 3.42 -13.26 6.21
CA TYR A 178 4.33 -12.47 7.03
C TYR A 178 5.71 -13.13 7.11
#